data_AF-A0A926ATN1-F1
#
_entry.id   AF-A0A926ATN1-F1
#
_cell.length_a   1.000
_cell.length_b   1.000
_cell.length_c   1.000
_cell.angle_alpha   90.00
_cell.angle_beta   90.00
_cell.angle_gamma   90.00
#
_symmetry.space_group_name_H-M   'P 1'
#
loop_
_entity.id
_entity.type
_entity.pdbx_description
1 polymer ?
#
loop_
_entity_poly.entity_id
_entity_poly.type
_entity_poly.pdbx_seq_one_letter_code
_entity_poly.pdbx_strand_id
1 'polypeptide(L)'
;ETVAKLEQGFFDISPATREFSFGFVFVGTLKVPADGEYRFELDSDDGSRLTIDGKMIVEHDGIHGTGSPKLGKATLKQGRVPIRVDYFQGPTGAKGLLVKWSGPGFEQRYLSATTEEGEPIGNRRGKKRDFTQLIKQRGPQLLGQAKYEEYESLTKQLEELKRNKVEADYALCVTEIGPNPPDTFVLKRGNPQSQGDKVVPAFQSVIGGGLPTIPQPLPGAKSSGRRLALANWIASPDNRLTARVMVNRMWQHHFGRGIVRSPNNVGLLGDSPTHPELLDWLAARFIAEGWRMKPLHKLIVMSSTYRMSSQGNKSALAKDPLNQLFWRFDMRRLGAEELRDSILAVTGQLNAKMFGPGVYPEISDEVKAGQSNPGSGWGNSSLEDRSRRSVYIHVKRSLVFPLLSDFDFADTDTSCAARFATTQPTQALGMLNGKFLNDQAAEFAKRLRKEAGDKPEAQVALAFRLALSHEPDKTLVQRGLKLIDALQTKHGQTAEQALNQFCLMVLNLNEFVYLD
;
A
#
# COMPACT_ATOMS: atom_id res chain seq x y z
N GLU A 1 14.92 -27.25 30.86
CA GLU A 1 15.71 -28.18 30.02
C GLU A 1 14.88 -28.58 28.82
N THR A 2 15.41 -28.47 27.61
CA THR A 2 14.72 -28.89 26.38
C THR A 2 15.24 -30.27 26.01
N VAL A 3 14.36 -31.27 25.96
CA VAL A 3 14.75 -32.65 25.61
C VAL A 3 14.36 -32.90 24.16
N ALA A 4 15.33 -33.35 23.35
CA ALA A 4 15.13 -33.72 21.96
C ALA A 4 15.78 -35.08 21.67
N LYS A 5 15.24 -35.82 20.70
CA LYS A 5 15.81 -37.08 20.24
C LYS A 5 16.91 -36.80 19.20
N LEU A 6 18.05 -37.49 19.32
CA LEU A 6 19.11 -37.42 18.31
C LEU A 6 18.63 -38.07 17.00
N GLU A 7 18.59 -37.29 15.91
CA GLU A 7 18.05 -37.75 14.63
C GLU A 7 18.91 -38.83 13.94
N GLN A 8 20.20 -38.91 14.28
CA GLN A 8 21.17 -39.81 13.62
C GLN A 8 22.04 -40.63 14.58
N GLY A 9 21.78 -40.56 15.89
CA GLY A 9 22.54 -41.30 16.90
C GLY A 9 23.98 -40.78 17.13
N PHE A 10 24.32 -39.61 16.60
CA PHE A 10 25.56 -38.88 16.88
C PHE A 10 25.33 -37.77 17.90
N PHE A 11 26.36 -37.43 18.67
CA PHE A 11 26.37 -36.22 19.49
C PHE A 11 26.49 -34.99 18.58
N ASP A 12 25.46 -34.15 18.58
CA ASP A 12 25.35 -32.98 17.71
C ASP A 12 24.99 -31.73 18.53
N ILE A 13 25.84 -30.71 18.43
CA ILE A 13 25.70 -29.42 19.12
C ILE A 13 25.07 -28.34 18.21
N SER A 14 24.79 -28.66 16.94
CA SER A 14 24.16 -27.75 15.97
C SER A 14 22.77 -27.21 16.36
N PRO A 15 21.97 -27.89 17.22
CA PRO A 15 20.72 -27.31 17.74
C PRO A 15 20.89 -26.11 18.67
N ALA A 16 22.12 -25.72 19.05
CA ALA A 16 22.36 -24.55 19.88
C ALA A 16 21.79 -23.29 19.22
N THR A 17 20.95 -22.55 19.95
CA THR A 17 20.34 -21.29 19.48
C THR A 17 21.13 -20.04 19.89
N ARG A 18 22.24 -20.24 20.62
CA ARG A 18 23.14 -19.20 21.12
C ARG A 18 24.58 -19.61 20.83
N GLU A 19 25.45 -18.63 20.58
CA GLU A 19 26.86 -18.88 20.29
C GLU A 19 27.71 -19.21 21.53
N PHE A 20 27.33 -18.70 22.72
CA PHE A 20 28.09 -18.87 23.97
C PHE A 20 27.20 -19.18 25.16
N SER A 21 27.80 -19.70 26.24
CA SER A 21 27.13 -19.95 27.53
C SER A 21 25.92 -20.88 27.42
N PHE A 22 26.14 -22.04 26.82
CA PHE A 22 25.14 -23.11 26.70
C PHE A 22 25.76 -24.46 27.05
N GLY A 23 24.94 -25.48 27.24
CA GLY A 23 25.41 -26.83 27.49
C GLY A 23 24.45 -27.88 26.94
N PHE A 24 25.00 -29.07 26.70
CA PHE A 24 24.26 -30.24 26.27
C PHE A 24 24.53 -31.41 27.18
N VAL A 25 23.49 -32.20 27.41
CA VAL A 25 23.59 -33.51 28.04
C VAL A 25 23.05 -34.52 27.04
N PHE A 26 23.94 -35.32 26.49
CA PHE A 26 23.59 -36.42 25.61
C PHE A 26 23.45 -37.70 26.45
N VAL A 27 22.32 -38.39 26.33
CA VAL A 27 22.08 -39.69 26.97
C VAL A 27 21.62 -40.68 25.91
N GLY A 28 22.24 -41.86 25.89
CA GLY A 28 21.89 -42.89 24.92
C GLY A 28 22.37 -44.27 25.32
N THR A 29 22.38 -45.17 24.33
CA THR A 29 22.82 -46.55 24.49
C THR A 29 23.84 -46.87 23.41
N LEU A 30 25.09 -47.13 23.82
CA LEU A 30 26.17 -47.55 22.95
C LEU A 30 26.01 -49.03 22.61
N LYS A 31 26.01 -49.38 21.32
CA LYS A 31 26.01 -50.76 20.85
C LYS A 31 27.45 -51.25 20.69
N VAL A 32 27.88 -52.08 21.64
CA VAL A 32 29.22 -52.68 21.68
C VAL A 32 29.23 -53.91 20.77
N PRO A 33 30.05 -53.92 19.69
CA PRO A 33 30.00 -54.97 18.67
C PRO A 33 30.61 -56.31 19.11
N ALA A 34 31.58 -56.30 20.02
CA ALA A 34 32.26 -57.49 20.54
C ALA A 34 32.81 -57.25 21.95
N ASP A 35 33.05 -58.32 22.71
CA ASP A 35 33.76 -58.25 23.98
C ASP A 35 35.19 -57.72 23.78
N GLY A 36 35.64 -56.78 24.61
CA GLY A 36 37.05 -56.38 24.65
C GLY A 36 37.32 -54.99 25.25
N GLU A 37 38.58 -54.54 25.15
CA GLU A 37 39.00 -53.19 25.53
C GLU A 37 38.70 -52.20 24.41
N TYR A 38 37.99 -51.12 24.76
CA TYR A 38 37.71 -49.99 23.88
C TYR A 38 38.46 -48.76 24.35
N ARG A 39 38.95 -47.96 23.41
CA ARG A 39 39.57 -46.65 23.69
C ARG A 39 38.63 -45.56 23.23
N PHE A 40 38.54 -44.48 24.00
CA PHE A 40 37.74 -43.31 23.71
C PHE A 40 38.64 -42.08 23.69
N GLU A 41 38.35 -41.18 22.76
CA GLU A 41 39.02 -39.89 22.58
C GLU A 41 37.97 -38.80 22.66
N LEU A 42 38.17 -37.83 23.55
CA LEU A 42 37.27 -36.69 23.79
C LEU A 42 38.04 -35.39 23.64
N ASP A 43 37.64 -34.56 22.68
CA ASP A 43 38.22 -33.24 22.44
C ASP A 43 37.09 -32.22 22.30
N SER A 44 37.21 -31.06 22.92
CA SER A 44 36.10 -30.09 22.96
C SER A 44 36.58 -28.66 23.21
N ASP A 45 35.72 -27.72 22.86
CA ASP A 45 35.78 -26.30 23.23
C ASP A 45 34.38 -25.92 23.71
N ASP A 46 34.07 -25.77 24.99
CA ASP A 46 34.95 -25.88 26.18
C ASP A 46 34.84 -27.28 26.83
N GLY A 47 34.51 -27.38 28.12
CA GLY A 47 34.64 -28.62 28.87
C GLY A 47 33.61 -29.70 28.54
N SER A 48 34.02 -30.96 28.65
CA SER A 48 33.20 -32.14 28.42
C SER A 48 33.56 -33.36 29.28
N ARG A 49 32.60 -34.27 29.46
CA ARG A 49 32.79 -35.53 30.22
C ARG A 49 32.08 -36.69 29.53
N LEU A 50 32.73 -37.84 29.45
CA LEU A 50 32.19 -39.09 28.91
C LEU A 50 32.03 -40.13 30.01
N THR A 51 30.80 -40.63 30.17
CA THR A 51 30.45 -41.70 31.11
C THR A 51 29.86 -42.89 30.36
N ILE A 52 30.32 -44.10 30.68
CA ILE A 52 29.80 -45.36 30.15
C ILE A 52 29.43 -46.27 31.32
N ASP A 53 28.20 -46.80 31.31
CA ASP A 53 27.67 -47.65 32.39
C ASP A 53 27.83 -47.02 33.79
N GLY A 54 27.58 -45.70 33.88
CA GLY A 54 27.71 -44.94 35.12
C GLY A 54 29.15 -44.65 35.57
N LYS A 55 30.17 -45.17 34.87
CA LYS A 55 31.58 -44.92 35.17
C LYS A 55 32.16 -43.84 34.26
N MET A 56 32.84 -42.87 34.85
CA MET A 56 33.53 -41.82 34.12
C MET A 56 34.74 -42.42 33.37
N ILE A 57 34.74 -42.26 32.05
CA ILE A 57 35.79 -42.81 31.17
C ILE A 57 36.77 -41.71 30.77
N VAL A 58 36.26 -40.50 30.51
CA VAL A 58 37.06 -39.32 30.20
C VAL A 58 36.48 -38.10 30.88
N GLU A 59 37.33 -37.30 31.52
CA GLU A 59 37.01 -35.98 32.04
C GLU A 59 37.94 -34.95 31.40
N HIS A 60 37.36 -33.98 30.72
CA HIS A 60 38.04 -32.85 30.10
C HIS A 60 37.34 -31.57 30.55
N ASP A 61 37.47 -31.24 31.84
CA ASP A 61 36.74 -30.12 32.46
C ASP A 61 37.52 -28.78 32.33
N GLY A 62 36.81 -27.67 32.50
CA GLY A 62 37.35 -26.31 32.40
C GLY A 62 37.13 -25.62 31.05
N ILE A 63 37.63 -24.39 30.93
CA ILE A 63 37.60 -23.59 29.69
C ILE A 63 38.89 -23.86 28.92
N HIS A 64 38.77 -24.36 27.70
CA HIS A 64 39.89 -24.77 26.84
C HIS A 64 39.43 -24.88 25.38
N GLY A 65 40.38 -24.78 24.44
CA GLY A 65 40.12 -25.01 23.02
C GLY A 65 40.24 -26.48 22.61
N THR A 66 39.88 -26.77 21.36
CA THR A 66 40.14 -28.07 20.72
C THR A 66 41.62 -28.25 20.40
N GLY A 67 42.02 -29.49 20.06
CA GLY A 67 43.38 -29.85 19.67
C GLY A 67 44.20 -30.52 20.79
N SER A 68 43.58 -30.82 21.94
CA SER A 68 44.23 -31.48 23.06
C SER A 68 43.38 -32.63 23.64
N PRO A 69 43.08 -33.66 22.82
CA PRO A 69 42.16 -34.74 23.20
C PRO A 69 42.57 -35.44 24.49
N LYS A 70 41.58 -35.80 25.31
CA LYS A 70 41.74 -36.70 26.46
C LYS A 70 41.34 -38.11 26.08
N LEU A 71 42.14 -39.08 26.52
CA LEU A 71 41.96 -40.49 26.23
C LEU A 71 41.40 -41.23 27.44
N GLY A 72 40.51 -42.18 27.20
CA GLY A 72 39.96 -43.09 28.20
C GLY A 72 39.86 -44.51 27.67
N LYS A 73 39.76 -45.48 28.58
CA LYS A 73 39.62 -46.90 28.24
C LYS A 73 38.50 -47.54 29.03
N ALA A 74 37.79 -48.48 28.41
CA ALA A 74 36.79 -49.30 29.08
C ALA A 74 36.80 -50.73 28.53
N THR A 75 36.76 -51.73 29.41
CA THR A 75 36.47 -53.12 29.02
C THR A 75 34.97 -53.30 28.94
N LEU A 76 34.44 -53.59 27.76
CA LEU A 76 33.00 -53.69 27.50
C LEU A 76 32.63 -55.09 27.00
N LYS A 77 31.43 -55.54 27.37
CA LYS A 77 30.80 -56.75 26.83
C LYS A 77 29.96 -56.41 25.60
N GLN A 78 29.92 -57.33 24.63
CA GLN A 78 29.05 -57.25 23.47
C GLN A 78 27.61 -57.03 23.93
N GLY A 79 26.94 -56.02 23.37
CA GLY A 79 25.59 -55.68 23.78
C GLY A 79 25.32 -54.19 23.77
N ARG A 80 24.44 -53.75 24.67
CA ARG A 80 23.96 -52.37 24.78
C ARG A 80 24.31 -51.82 26.15
N VAL A 81 25.11 -50.77 26.21
CA VAL A 81 25.55 -50.14 27.46
C VAL A 81 25.12 -48.66 27.49
N PRO A 82 24.66 -48.12 28.63
CA PRO A 82 24.35 -46.70 28.75
C PRO A 82 25.58 -45.84 28.46
N ILE A 83 25.39 -44.75 27.72
CA ILE A 83 26.42 -43.74 27.44
C ILE A 83 25.87 -42.35 27.71
N ARG A 84 26.67 -41.50 28.34
CA ARG A 84 26.37 -40.10 28.59
C ARG A 84 27.55 -39.22 28.22
N VAL A 85 27.28 -38.11 27.53
CA VAL A 85 28.25 -37.04 27.29
C VAL A 85 27.69 -35.73 27.80
N ASP A 86 28.39 -35.11 28.73
CA ASP A 86 28.14 -33.75 29.20
C ASP A 86 29.08 -32.79 28.47
N TYR A 87 28.57 -31.65 28.01
CA TYR A 87 29.34 -30.63 27.30
C TYR A 87 28.85 -29.24 27.69
N PHE A 88 29.76 -28.27 27.80
CA PHE A 88 29.42 -26.86 27.89
C PHE A 88 30.30 -25.99 26.98
N GLN A 89 29.70 -24.90 26.49
CA GLN A 89 30.41 -23.79 25.86
C GLN A 89 30.49 -22.62 26.85
N GLY A 90 31.70 -22.15 27.10
CA GLY A 90 32.00 -20.99 27.91
C GLY A 90 31.57 -19.66 27.26
N PRO A 91 32.01 -18.52 27.81
CA PRO A 91 31.60 -17.19 27.36
C PRO A 91 32.34 -16.69 26.10
N THR A 92 33.39 -17.40 25.67
CA THR A 92 34.29 -17.06 24.55
C THR A 92 34.84 -18.36 23.94
N GLY A 93 35.44 -18.31 22.75
CA GLY A 93 36.08 -19.49 22.14
C GLY A 93 35.41 -19.93 20.85
N ALA A 94 35.90 -21.02 20.26
CA ALA A 94 35.19 -21.71 19.19
C ALA A 94 34.22 -22.72 19.82
N LYS A 95 33.38 -23.38 19.02
CA LYS A 95 32.54 -24.48 19.51
C LYS A 95 32.96 -25.79 18.87
N GLY A 96 33.13 -26.81 19.71
CA GLY A 96 33.53 -28.13 19.23
C GLY A 96 33.26 -29.22 20.25
N LEU A 97 32.75 -30.36 19.78
CA LEU A 97 32.64 -31.58 20.58
C LEU A 97 32.96 -32.79 19.70
N LEU A 98 34.14 -33.37 19.91
CA LEU A 98 34.63 -34.52 19.18
C LEU A 98 34.71 -35.72 20.11
N VAL A 99 33.97 -36.78 19.76
CA VAL A 99 34.02 -38.06 20.48
C VAL A 99 34.36 -39.16 19.48
N LYS A 100 35.50 -39.81 19.67
CA LYS A 100 35.90 -40.99 18.88
C LYS A 100 36.06 -42.20 19.76
N TRP A 101 35.96 -43.37 19.16
CA TRP A 101 36.27 -44.62 19.83
C TRP A 101 36.87 -45.64 18.89
N SER A 102 37.58 -46.60 19.45
CA SER A 102 38.18 -47.75 18.78
C SER A 102 38.07 -48.99 19.65
N GLY A 103 38.12 -50.17 19.02
CA GLY A 103 38.01 -51.43 19.74
C GLY A 103 38.12 -52.65 18.82
N PRO A 104 37.84 -53.85 19.33
CA PRO A 104 37.93 -55.07 18.53
C PRO A 104 37.11 -54.97 17.24
N GLY A 105 37.77 -55.16 16.10
CA GLY A 105 37.13 -55.16 14.79
C GLY A 105 36.98 -53.79 14.12
N PHE A 106 37.50 -52.69 14.67
CA PHE A 106 37.61 -51.41 13.96
C PHE A 106 38.68 -50.47 14.53
N GLU A 107 39.37 -49.75 13.65
CA GLU A 107 40.50 -48.87 14.02
C GLU A 107 40.08 -47.59 14.73
N GLN A 108 39.13 -46.82 14.20
CA GLN A 108 38.60 -45.62 14.84
C GLN A 108 37.29 -45.17 14.17
N ARG A 109 36.31 -44.74 14.96
CA ARG A 109 35.02 -44.21 14.47
C ARG A 109 34.56 -43.03 15.31
N TYR A 110 33.77 -42.15 14.70
CA TYR A 110 33.16 -41.00 15.37
C TYR A 110 31.85 -41.40 16.05
N LEU A 111 31.63 -40.84 17.23
CA LEU A 111 30.36 -40.82 17.95
C LEU A 111 29.75 -39.40 17.96
N SER A 112 30.51 -38.37 17.58
CA SER A 112 30.01 -37.00 17.35
C SER A 112 29.78 -36.72 15.87
N ALA A 113 29.03 -35.65 15.60
CA ALA A 113 28.71 -35.19 14.25
C ALA A 113 29.76 -34.23 13.64
N THR A 114 30.93 -34.06 14.28
CA THR A 114 32.00 -33.12 13.87
C THR A 114 33.35 -33.81 13.65
N THR A 115 34.21 -33.22 12.81
CA THR A 115 35.61 -33.61 12.55
C THR A 115 36.59 -32.90 13.48
N GLU A 116 37.88 -33.23 13.36
CA GLU A 116 38.99 -32.59 14.10
C GLU A 116 39.10 -31.07 13.86
N GLU A 117 38.58 -30.56 12.75
CA GLU A 117 38.57 -29.14 12.39
C GLU A 117 37.32 -28.40 12.90
N GLY A 118 36.46 -29.06 13.67
CA GLY A 118 35.18 -28.52 14.13
C GLY A 118 34.11 -28.43 13.03
N GLU A 119 34.42 -28.90 11.83
CA GLU A 119 33.46 -28.99 10.73
C GLU A 119 32.49 -30.15 10.99
N PRO A 120 31.22 -30.08 10.56
CA PRO A 120 30.36 -31.25 10.52
C PRO A 120 31.08 -32.37 9.76
N ILE A 121 31.03 -33.62 10.24
CA ILE A 121 31.46 -34.78 9.44
C ILE A 121 30.70 -34.65 8.14
N GLY A 122 31.45 -34.33 7.08
CA GLY A 122 30.89 -33.96 5.81
C GLY A 122 29.81 -34.97 5.46
N ASN A 123 28.59 -34.47 5.29
CA ASN A 123 27.67 -35.06 4.34
C ASN A 123 28.56 -35.51 3.17
N ARG A 124 28.58 -36.80 2.83
CA ARG A 124 28.70 -37.11 1.40
C ARG A 124 27.76 -36.12 0.75
N ARG A 125 28.29 -35.14 0.01
CA ARG A 125 27.50 -34.21 -0.80
C ARG A 125 26.77 -35.05 -1.85
N GLY A 126 25.76 -35.81 -1.44
CA GLY A 126 24.51 -35.77 -2.17
C GLY A 126 23.99 -34.37 -1.93
N LYS A 127 23.63 -33.68 -3.00
CA LYS A 127 22.60 -32.63 -2.99
C LYS A 127 21.71 -32.77 -1.76
N LYS A 128 21.31 -31.66 -1.11
CA LYS A 128 20.05 -31.62 -0.34
C LYS A 128 19.11 -32.59 -1.05
N ARG A 129 18.81 -33.74 -0.42
CA ARG A 129 18.01 -34.76 -1.09
C ARG A 129 16.75 -34.00 -1.46
N ASP A 130 16.56 -33.80 -2.76
CA ASP A 130 15.41 -33.08 -3.23
C ASP A 130 14.28 -34.07 -2.98
N PHE A 131 13.70 -33.99 -1.78
CA PHE A 131 12.66 -34.90 -1.33
C PHE A 131 11.51 -34.84 -2.32
N THR A 132 11.27 -33.68 -2.93
CA THR A 132 10.38 -33.51 -4.09
C THR A 132 10.78 -34.42 -5.25
N GLN A 133 12.05 -34.46 -5.62
CA GLN A 133 12.56 -35.30 -6.71
C GLN A 133 12.56 -36.79 -6.36
N LEU A 134 12.87 -37.15 -5.11
CA LEU A 134 12.85 -38.53 -4.60
C LEU A 134 11.42 -39.07 -4.47
N ILE A 135 10.47 -38.26 -4.00
CA ILE A 135 9.05 -38.60 -3.97
C ILE A 135 8.53 -38.73 -5.40
N LYS A 136 8.91 -37.85 -6.34
CA LYS A 136 8.57 -38.00 -7.77
C LYS A 136 9.14 -39.27 -8.41
N GLN A 137 10.32 -39.73 -7.99
CA GLN A 137 10.99 -40.90 -8.59
C GLN A 137 10.63 -42.23 -7.92
N ARG A 138 10.36 -42.23 -6.61
CA ARG A 138 10.19 -43.43 -5.78
C ARG A 138 9.01 -43.34 -4.81
N GLY A 139 8.08 -42.45 -5.06
CA GLY A 139 6.97 -42.15 -4.17
C GLY A 139 6.10 -43.36 -3.78
N PRO A 140 5.71 -44.25 -4.72
CA PRO A 140 4.97 -45.46 -4.37
C PRO A 140 5.72 -46.37 -3.37
N GLN A 141 7.05 -46.48 -3.48
CA GLN A 141 7.86 -47.29 -2.56
C GLN A 141 8.14 -46.60 -1.22
N LEU A 142 8.22 -45.27 -1.20
CA LEU A 142 8.58 -44.49 -0.02
C LEU A 142 7.37 -44.12 0.86
N LEU A 143 6.23 -43.83 0.24
CA LEU A 143 5.02 -43.34 0.92
C LEU A 143 3.90 -44.40 0.95
N GLY A 144 3.98 -45.42 0.09
CA GLY A 144 2.87 -46.30 -0.23
C GLY A 144 1.93 -45.69 -1.28
N GLN A 145 1.26 -46.56 -2.06
CA GLN A 145 0.45 -46.16 -3.23
C GLN A 145 -0.58 -45.06 -2.91
N ALA A 146 -1.39 -45.26 -1.87
CA ALA A 146 -2.45 -44.31 -1.51
C ALA A 146 -1.93 -42.91 -1.14
N LYS A 147 -0.83 -42.83 -0.38
CA LYS A 147 -0.23 -41.54 0.01
C LYS A 147 0.51 -40.86 -1.15
N TYR A 148 1.03 -41.65 -2.08
CA TYR A 148 1.65 -41.09 -3.28
C TYR A 148 0.60 -40.48 -4.22
N GLU A 149 -0.54 -41.14 -4.41
CA GLU A 149 -1.68 -40.61 -5.18
C GLU A 149 -2.23 -39.32 -4.55
N GLU A 150 -2.31 -39.25 -3.23
CA GLU A 150 -2.67 -38.03 -2.50
C GLU A 150 -1.64 -36.90 -2.73
N TYR A 151 -0.34 -37.21 -2.66
CA TYR A 151 0.73 -36.25 -2.94
C TYR A 151 0.67 -35.71 -4.38
N GLU A 152 0.42 -36.57 -5.37
CA GLU A 152 0.27 -36.15 -6.78
C GLU A 152 -0.96 -35.26 -6.97
N SER A 153 -2.09 -35.61 -6.35
CA SER A 153 -3.31 -34.80 -6.35
C SER A 153 -3.08 -33.42 -5.74
N LEU A 154 -2.49 -33.34 -4.54
CA LEU A 154 -2.21 -32.08 -3.85
C LEU A 154 -1.18 -31.23 -4.59
N THR A 155 -0.17 -31.85 -5.19
CA THR A 155 0.82 -31.13 -6.01
C THR A 155 0.16 -30.53 -7.25
N LYS A 156 -0.73 -31.27 -7.91
CA LYS A 156 -1.51 -30.77 -9.05
C LYS A 156 -2.42 -29.62 -8.64
N GLN A 157 -3.13 -29.75 -7.52
CA GLN A 157 -3.96 -28.67 -6.97
C GLN A 157 -3.12 -27.43 -6.62
N LEU A 158 -1.94 -27.60 -6.03
CA LEU A 158 -1.04 -26.47 -5.74
C LEU A 158 -0.56 -25.76 -7.01
N GLU A 159 -0.18 -26.51 -8.05
CA GLU A 159 0.23 -25.92 -9.33
C GLU A 159 -0.94 -25.23 -10.04
N GLU A 160 -2.15 -25.78 -9.93
CA GLU A 160 -3.38 -25.14 -10.41
C GLU A 160 -3.67 -23.85 -9.64
N LEU A 161 -3.54 -23.84 -8.31
CA LEU A 161 -3.71 -22.64 -7.47
C LEU A 161 -2.61 -21.58 -7.71
N LYS A 162 -1.38 -21.99 -8.04
CA LYS A 162 -0.31 -21.06 -8.43
C LYS A 162 -0.58 -20.41 -9.78
N ARG A 163 -1.18 -21.14 -10.72
CA ARG A 163 -1.60 -20.62 -12.05
C ARG A 163 -2.82 -19.73 -11.91
N ASN A 164 -3.81 -20.20 -11.17
CA ASN A 164 -5.02 -19.48 -10.80
C ASN A 164 -4.71 -18.60 -9.59
N LYS A 165 -3.82 -17.62 -9.79
CA LYS A 165 -3.57 -16.59 -8.77
C LYS A 165 -4.92 -16.06 -8.31
N VAL A 166 -5.19 -16.16 -7.02
CA VAL A 166 -6.32 -15.46 -6.42
C VAL A 166 -6.18 -14.00 -6.83
N GLU A 167 -7.18 -13.48 -7.53
CA GLU A 167 -7.25 -12.04 -7.79
C GLU A 167 -7.25 -11.35 -6.44
N ALA A 168 -6.10 -10.79 -6.09
CA ALA A 168 -5.92 -9.98 -4.91
C ALA A 168 -5.82 -8.54 -5.38
N ASP A 169 -6.45 -7.64 -4.64
CA ASP A 169 -6.26 -6.21 -4.86
C ASP A 169 -4.84 -5.84 -4.46
N TYR A 170 -4.02 -5.51 -5.45
CA TYR A 170 -2.68 -4.98 -5.23
C TYR A 170 -2.75 -3.45 -5.20
N ALA A 171 -2.14 -2.86 -4.18
CA ALA A 171 -1.87 -1.43 -4.14
C ALA A 171 -0.38 -1.18 -4.42
N LEU A 172 -0.08 -0.16 -5.21
CA LEU A 172 1.28 0.37 -5.28
C LEU A 172 1.65 0.87 -3.88
N CYS A 173 2.64 0.23 -3.26
CA CYS A 173 3.15 0.64 -1.96
C CYS A 173 4.66 0.87 -2.05
N VAL A 174 5.13 1.86 -1.29
CA VAL A 174 6.57 2.04 -1.08
C VAL A 174 6.99 1.04 -0.02
N THR A 175 7.91 0.13 -0.36
CA THR A 175 8.47 -0.82 0.61
C THR A 175 9.69 -0.22 1.31
N GLU A 176 10.05 -0.78 2.46
CA GLU A 176 11.35 -0.52 3.09
C GLU A 176 12.39 -1.53 2.57
N ILE A 177 13.66 -1.17 2.71
CA ILE A 177 14.80 -1.98 2.23
C ILE A 177 15.02 -3.21 3.12
N GLY A 178 14.44 -3.24 4.32
CA GLY A 178 14.53 -4.35 5.26
C GLY A 178 14.54 -3.89 6.71
N PRO A 179 14.90 -4.78 7.66
CA PRO A 179 14.95 -4.48 9.08
C PRO A 179 16.14 -3.57 9.44
N ASN A 180 17.18 -3.56 8.60
CA ASN A 180 18.40 -2.77 8.77
C ASN A 180 18.43 -1.64 7.73
N PRO A 181 17.93 -0.45 8.08
CA PRO A 181 17.97 0.70 7.18
C PRO A 181 19.41 1.22 7.03
N PRO A 182 19.78 1.77 5.86
CA PRO A 182 21.11 2.34 5.67
C PRO A 182 21.35 3.52 6.60
N ASP A 183 22.63 3.74 6.93
CA ASP A 183 23.05 4.91 7.67
C ASP A 183 22.76 6.20 6.88
N THR A 184 22.42 7.27 7.61
CA THR A 184 22.15 8.59 7.05
C THR A 184 23.13 9.58 7.65
N PHE A 185 23.62 10.52 6.84
CA PHE A 185 24.65 11.49 7.23
C PHE A 185 24.25 12.90 6.79
N VAL A 186 24.72 13.91 7.52
CA VAL A 186 24.65 15.30 7.06
C VAL A 186 25.52 15.46 5.82
N LEU A 187 24.96 15.97 4.72
CA LEU A 187 25.72 16.20 3.50
C LEU A 187 26.38 17.58 3.53
N LYS A 188 27.71 17.63 3.51
CA LYS A 188 28.45 18.90 3.51
C LYS A 188 28.14 19.67 2.23
N ARG A 189 27.51 20.84 2.37
CA ARG A 189 27.03 21.66 1.25
C ARG A 189 26.10 20.90 0.28
N GLY A 190 25.40 19.86 0.76
CA GLY A 190 24.51 19.03 -0.06
C GLY A 190 25.20 18.04 -1.00
N ASN A 191 26.53 17.86 -0.91
CA ASN A 191 27.25 16.91 -1.77
C ASN A 191 27.09 15.46 -1.26
N PRO A 192 26.48 14.53 -2.03
CA PRO A 192 26.29 13.14 -1.62
C PRO A 192 27.60 12.38 -1.38
N GLN A 193 28.70 12.82 -2.00
CA GLN A 193 30.03 12.23 -1.86
C GLN A 193 30.79 12.77 -0.63
N SER A 194 30.28 13.81 0.04
CA SER A 194 30.93 14.43 1.20
C SER A 194 30.04 14.30 2.44
N GLN A 195 30.15 13.15 3.10
CA GLN A 195 29.43 12.85 4.32
C GLN A 195 30.07 13.56 5.51
N GLY A 196 29.23 14.20 6.32
CA GLY A 196 29.55 14.71 7.66
C GLY A 196 29.04 13.76 8.74
N ASP A 197 28.50 14.32 9.81
CA ASP A 197 28.09 13.54 10.97
C ASP A 197 26.93 12.59 10.64
N LYS A 198 26.97 11.39 11.22
CA LYS A 198 25.88 10.42 11.18
C LYS A 198 24.68 10.96 11.95
N VAL A 199 23.48 10.82 11.39
CA VAL A 199 22.23 11.21 12.04
C VAL A 199 21.39 10.00 12.41
N VAL A 200 20.62 10.15 13.48
CA VAL A 200 19.62 9.18 13.92
C VAL A 200 18.21 9.72 13.65
N PRO A 201 17.20 8.85 13.51
CA PRO A 201 15.81 9.31 13.42
C PRO A 201 15.43 10.13 14.66
N ALA A 202 14.82 11.29 14.43
CA ALA A 202 14.29 12.17 15.48
C ALA A 202 13.06 12.91 14.94
N PHE A 203 12.13 13.29 15.83
CA PHE A 203 11.09 14.25 15.49
C PHE A 203 11.60 15.68 15.67
N GLN A 204 10.95 16.65 15.02
CA GLN A 204 11.36 18.04 15.10
C GLN A 204 11.12 18.59 16.51
N SER A 205 12.20 18.96 17.20
CA SER A 205 12.15 19.47 18.59
C SER A 205 11.40 20.79 18.73
N VAL A 206 11.44 21.64 17.70
CA VAL A 206 10.74 22.95 17.69
C VAL A 206 9.22 22.83 17.84
N ILE A 207 8.63 21.68 17.49
CA ILE A 207 7.21 21.38 17.68
C ILE A 207 6.97 20.39 18.82
N GLY A 208 7.92 20.29 19.77
CA GLY A 208 7.84 19.37 20.91
C GLY A 208 8.15 17.92 20.58
N GLY A 209 8.76 17.64 19.42
CA GLY A 209 9.19 16.31 19.02
C GLY A 209 10.43 15.83 19.77
N GLY A 210 10.47 14.54 20.12
CA GLY A 210 11.61 13.90 20.75
C GLY A 210 12.22 12.78 19.90
N LEU A 211 12.98 11.90 20.55
CA LEU A 211 13.44 10.67 19.93
C LEU A 211 12.26 9.68 19.75
N PRO A 212 12.07 9.10 18.56
CA PRO A 212 11.01 8.13 18.33
C PRO A 212 11.29 6.82 19.08
N THR A 213 10.24 6.24 19.66
CA THR A 213 10.27 4.83 20.05
C THR A 213 10.05 3.97 18.80
N ILE A 214 11.13 3.36 18.31
CA ILE A 214 11.09 2.48 17.15
C ILE A 214 10.99 1.03 17.65
N PRO A 215 9.94 0.27 17.28
CA PRO A 215 9.82 -1.12 17.69
C PRO A 215 10.95 -1.96 17.08
N GLN A 216 11.49 -2.89 17.85
CA GLN A 216 12.48 -3.83 17.34
C GLN A 216 11.85 -4.72 16.26
N PRO A 217 12.48 -4.86 15.07
CA PRO A 217 11.97 -5.72 14.03
C PRO A 217 11.91 -7.18 14.49
N LEU A 218 10.81 -7.88 14.18
CA LEU A 218 10.71 -9.32 14.39
C LEU A 218 11.70 -10.07 13.46
N PRO A 219 12.14 -11.29 13.83
CA PRO A 219 12.93 -12.13 12.92
C PRO A 219 12.22 -12.32 11.57
N GLY A 220 12.92 -12.03 10.47
CA GLY A 220 12.37 -12.09 9.12
C GLY A 220 11.51 -10.88 8.69
N ALA A 221 11.44 -9.82 9.51
CA ALA A 221 10.73 -8.60 9.14
C ALA A 221 11.33 -7.93 7.89
N LYS A 222 10.46 -7.31 7.09
CA LYS A 222 10.83 -6.57 5.87
C LYS A 222 10.87 -5.04 6.07
N SER A 223 10.75 -4.57 7.31
CA SER A 223 10.74 -3.16 7.69
C SER A 223 11.52 -2.95 8.97
N SER A 224 12.12 -1.77 9.09
CA SER A 224 12.83 -1.29 10.27
C SER A 224 11.92 -0.75 11.37
N GLY A 225 10.61 -0.65 11.13
CA GLY A 225 9.65 -0.02 12.04
C GLY A 225 9.68 1.51 12.06
N ARG A 226 10.65 2.16 11.39
CA ARG A 226 10.81 3.63 11.39
C ARG A 226 9.60 4.36 10.80
N ARG A 227 9.03 3.87 9.69
CA ARG A 227 7.84 4.49 9.07
C ARG A 227 6.60 4.37 9.95
N LEU A 228 6.43 3.23 10.62
CA LEU A 228 5.32 3.02 11.56
C LEU A 228 5.44 3.97 12.76
N ALA A 229 6.65 4.13 13.32
CA ALA A 229 6.89 5.08 14.39
C ALA A 229 6.53 6.52 13.99
N LEU A 230 6.90 6.95 12.77
CA LEU A 230 6.51 8.25 12.23
C LEU A 230 4.99 8.37 12.03
N ALA A 231 4.35 7.35 11.44
CA ALA A 231 2.91 7.35 11.22
C ALA A 231 2.13 7.46 12.54
N ASN A 232 2.53 6.72 13.57
CA ASN A 232 1.92 6.78 14.90
C ASN A 232 2.10 8.15 15.57
N TRP A 233 3.24 8.81 15.37
CA TRP A 233 3.47 10.15 15.89
C TRP A 233 2.62 11.20 15.15
N ILE A 234 2.48 11.09 13.83
CA ILE A 234 1.60 11.96 13.03
C ILE A 234 0.14 11.78 13.46
N ALA A 235 -0.33 10.54 13.61
CA ALA A 235 -1.71 10.22 13.95
C ALA A 235 -1.98 10.16 15.47
N SER A 236 -1.03 10.59 16.30
CA SER A 236 -1.19 10.60 17.76
C SER A 236 -2.30 11.56 18.17
N PRO A 237 -3.17 11.19 19.14
CA PRO A 237 -4.15 12.13 19.71
C PRO A 237 -3.50 13.35 20.37
N ASP A 238 -2.24 13.23 20.80
CA ASP A 238 -1.47 14.35 21.35
C ASP A 238 -0.98 15.32 20.25
N ASN A 239 -0.96 14.88 19.00
CA ASN A 239 -0.66 15.72 17.85
C ASN A 239 -1.91 16.46 17.37
N ARG A 240 -2.10 17.67 17.90
CA ARG A 240 -3.27 18.50 17.62
C ARG A 240 -3.31 19.07 16.19
N LEU A 241 -2.18 19.10 15.48
CA LEU A 241 -2.13 19.68 14.13
C LEU A 241 -2.78 18.75 13.09
N THR A 242 -2.54 17.44 13.17
CA THR A 242 -3.04 16.48 12.18
C THR A 242 -4.56 16.50 12.09
N ALA A 243 -5.25 16.49 13.23
CA ALA A 243 -6.71 16.56 13.27
C ALA A 243 -7.23 17.90 12.74
N ARG A 244 -6.66 19.04 13.17
CA ARG A 244 -7.03 20.38 12.67
C ARG A 244 -6.88 20.47 11.14
N VAL A 245 -5.75 20.00 10.61
CA VAL A 245 -5.47 20.00 9.17
C VAL A 245 -6.50 19.14 8.43
N MET A 246 -6.79 17.92 8.90
CA MET A 246 -7.74 17.02 8.25
C MET A 246 -9.17 17.58 8.28
N VAL A 247 -9.61 18.07 9.42
CA VAL A 247 -10.92 18.72 9.58
C VAL A 247 -11.04 19.95 8.66
N ASN A 248 -10.00 20.78 8.61
CA ASN A 248 -9.99 21.95 7.73
C ASN A 248 -10.13 21.56 6.25
N ARG A 249 -9.49 20.47 5.81
CA ARG A 249 -9.66 19.93 4.46
C ARG A 249 -11.06 19.38 4.21
N MET A 250 -11.63 18.65 5.15
CA MET A 250 -13.01 18.15 5.02
C MET A 250 -14.02 19.29 4.94
N TRP A 251 -13.82 20.34 5.73
CA TRP A 251 -14.60 21.57 5.65
C TRP A 251 -14.42 22.24 4.29
N GLN A 252 -13.17 22.40 3.83
CA GLN A 252 -12.85 22.99 2.53
C GLN A 252 -13.54 22.27 1.36
N HIS A 253 -13.58 20.93 1.36
CA HIS A 253 -14.26 20.18 0.29
C HIS A 253 -15.78 20.38 0.27
N HIS A 254 -16.37 20.74 1.41
CA HIS A 254 -17.81 21.04 1.51
C HIS A 254 -18.15 22.48 1.19
N PHE A 255 -17.30 23.43 1.60
CA PHE A 255 -17.58 24.88 1.50
C PHE A 255 -16.71 25.61 0.45
N GLY A 256 -15.88 24.90 -0.31
CA GLY A 256 -14.92 25.47 -1.27
C GLY A 256 -13.67 26.10 -0.63
N ARG A 257 -13.71 26.45 0.66
CA ARG A 257 -12.58 26.99 1.43
C ARG A 257 -12.56 26.46 2.86
N GLY A 258 -11.38 26.32 3.45
CA GLY A 258 -11.22 25.93 4.85
C GLY A 258 -11.60 27.05 5.83
N ILE A 259 -11.77 26.69 7.11
CA ILE A 259 -11.80 27.64 8.24
C ILE A 259 -10.46 28.38 8.32
N VAL A 260 -9.37 27.67 8.08
CA VAL A 260 -8.05 28.20 7.75
C VAL A 260 -7.91 28.21 6.23
N ARG A 261 -7.71 29.39 5.65
CA ARG A 261 -7.70 29.56 4.18
C ARG A 261 -6.45 29.00 3.51
N SER A 262 -5.36 28.78 4.26
CA SER A 262 -4.10 28.18 3.81
C SER A 262 -4.01 26.68 4.16
N PRO A 263 -4.49 25.73 3.33
CA PRO A 263 -4.74 24.36 3.79
C PRO A 263 -3.47 23.54 4.05
N ASN A 264 -2.36 23.89 3.40
CA ASN A 264 -1.05 23.28 3.63
C ASN A 264 -0.20 24.02 4.67
N ASN A 265 -0.68 25.14 5.22
CA ASN A 265 0.07 25.95 6.17
C ASN A 265 -0.85 26.39 7.30
N VAL A 266 -0.98 25.55 8.33
CA VAL A 266 -1.88 25.75 9.49
C VAL A 266 -1.09 26.26 10.72
N GLY A 267 0.04 26.93 10.48
CA GLY A 267 0.93 27.49 11.49
C GLY A 267 1.06 29.01 11.37
N LEU A 268 2.10 29.59 12.01
CA LEU A 268 2.32 31.05 12.07
C LEU A 268 2.54 31.72 10.71
N LEU A 269 2.95 30.96 9.69
CA LEU A 269 3.15 31.45 8.32
C LEU A 269 1.88 31.32 7.45
N GLY A 270 0.80 30.76 8.01
CA GLY A 270 -0.49 30.61 7.34
C GLY A 270 -1.51 31.64 7.80
N ASP A 271 -2.70 31.55 7.23
CA ASP A 271 -3.84 32.34 7.64
C ASP A 271 -4.34 31.91 9.03
N SER A 272 -4.82 32.88 9.80
CA SER A 272 -5.51 32.58 11.05
C SER A 272 -6.88 31.93 10.77
N PRO A 273 -7.33 30.98 11.61
CA PRO A 273 -8.67 30.41 11.49
C PRO A 273 -9.74 31.48 11.70
N THR A 274 -10.76 31.51 10.84
CA THR A 274 -11.90 32.43 11.05
C THR A 274 -12.72 32.06 12.28
N HIS A 275 -12.79 30.76 12.62
CA HIS A 275 -13.51 30.22 13.76
C HIS A 275 -12.63 29.21 14.53
N PRO A 276 -11.68 29.69 15.36
CA PRO A 276 -10.71 28.82 16.05
C PRO A 276 -11.39 27.78 16.96
N GLU A 277 -12.39 28.19 17.74
CA GLU A 277 -13.09 27.28 18.67
C GLU A 277 -13.87 26.19 17.93
N LEU A 278 -14.48 26.53 16.79
CA LEU A 278 -15.16 25.54 15.94
C LEU A 278 -14.17 24.53 15.37
N LEU A 279 -13.03 25.00 14.85
CA LEU A 279 -11.98 24.12 14.33
C LEU A 279 -11.48 23.16 15.41
N ASP A 280 -11.24 23.66 16.61
CA ASP A 280 -10.78 22.86 17.75
C ASP A 280 -11.82 21.84 18.21
N TRP A 281 -13.08 22.25 18.27
CA TRP A 281 -14.18 21.36 18.62
C TRP A 281 -14.36 20.24 17.61
N LEU A 282 -14.34 20.55 16.31
CA LEU A 282 -14.43 19.55 15.24
C LEU A 282 -13.21 18.61 15.25
N ALA A 283 -12.00 19.12 15.49
CA ALA A 283 -10.78 18.33 15.56
C ALA A 283 -10.79 17.37 16.76
N ALA A 284 -11.19 17.85 17.95
CA ALA A 284 -11.33 17.01 19.15
C ALA A 284 -12.38 15.90 18.93
N ARG A 285 -13.51 16.25 18.31
CA ARG A 285 -14.55 15.28 17.95
C ARG A 285 -14.05 14.23 16.96
N PHE A 286 -13.29 14.63 15.95
CA PHE A 286 -12.73 13.72 14.95
C PHE A 286 -11.82 12.66 15.59
N ILE A 287 -10.98 13.07 16.55
CA ILE A 287 -10.15 12.16 17.34
C ILE A 287 -11.03 11.24 18.20
N ALA A 288 -11.99 11.81 18.94
CA ALA A 288 -12.87 11.06 19.85
C ALA A 288 -13.75 10.01 19.14
N GLU A 289 -14.11 10.24 17.88
CA GLU A 289 -14.86 9.30 17.04
C GLU A 289 -13.93 8.31 16.28
N GLY A 290 -12.65 8.23 16.68
CA GLY A 290 -11.70 7.26 16.15
C GLY A 290 -11.24 7.56 14.73
N TRP A 291 -11.06 8.84 14.39
CA TRP A 291 -10.59 9.30 13.08
C TRP A 291 -11.50 8.90 11.90
N ARG A 292 -12.78 8.63 12.19
CA ARG A 292 -13.77 8.26 11.18
C ARG A 292 -14.28 9.51 10.46
N MET A 293 -14.06 9.57 9.15
CA MET A 293 -14.47 10.74 8.36
C MET A 293 -16.00 10.85 8.17
N LYS A 294 -16.70 9.72 8.03
CA LYS A 294 -18.14 9.70 7.70
C LYS A 294 -19.04 10.40 8.75
N PRO A 295 -18.88 10.17 10.05
CA PRO A 295 -19.60 10.93 11.08
C PRO A 295 -19.40 12.45 10.98
N LEU A 296 -18.16 12.89 10.77
CA LEU A 296 -17.85 14.31 10.65
C LEU A 296 -18.44 14.94 9.37
N HIS A 297 -18.39 14.23 8.23
CA HIS A 297 -19.10 14.68 7.02
C HIS A 297 -20.60 14.82 7.29
N LYS A 298 -21.23 13.84 7.94
CA LYS A 298 -22.65 13.90 8.30
C LYS A 298 -22.95 15.12 9.18
N LEU A 299 -22.11 15.39 10.17
CA LEU A 299 -22.27 16.56 11.04
C LEU A 299 -22.22 17.87 10.24
N ILE A 300 -21.27 18.01 9.33
CA ILE A 300 -21.13 19.20 8.48
C ILE A 300 -22.36 19.37 7.58
N VAL A 301 -22.74 18.36 6.81
CA VAL A 301 -23.84 18.49 5.83
C VAL A 301 -25.22 18.64 6.48
N MET A 302 -25.37 18.21 7.73
CA MET A 302 -26.61 18.38 8.51
C MET A 302 -26.63 19.70 9.31
N SER A 303 -25.55 20.47 9.33
CA SER A 303 -25.49 21.75 10.03
C SER A 303 -26.46 22.78 9.42
N SER A 304 -26.81 23.81 10.18
CA SER A 304 -27.53 24.96 9.62
C SER A 304 -26.67 25.69 8.59
N THR A 305 -25.37 25.88 8.87
CA THR A 305 -24.40 26.55 8.01
C THR A 305 -24.33 25.94 6.61
N TYR A 306 -24.24 24.61 6.49
CA TYR A 306 -24.19 23.94 5.18
C TYR A 306 -25.51 24.07 4.40
N ARG A 307 -26.64 24.20 5.10
CA ARG A 307 -27.99 24.30 4.51
C ARG A 307 -28.46 25.75 4.32
N MET A 308 -27.59 26.73 4.52
CA MET A 308 -27.92 28.14 4.25
C MET A 308 -28.08 28.37 2.74
N SER A 309 -28.92 29.33 2.37
CA SER A 309 -29.02 29.78 0.98
C SER A 309 -27.73 30.48 0.53
N SER A 310 -27.43 30.46 -0.77
CA SER A 310 -26.39 31.27 -1.39
C SER A 310 -26.81 32.71 -1.72
N GLN A 311 -28.11 33.03 -1.58
CA GLN A 311 -28.64 34.35 -1.88
C GLN A 311 -27.97 35.43 -1.03
N GLY A 312 -27.53 36.50 -1.70
CA GLY A 312 -26.90 37.63 -1.04
C GLY A 312 -27.89 38.46 -0.23
N ASN A 313 -27.55 38.77 1.01
CA ASN A 313 -28.24 39.77 1.82
C ASN A 313 -27.47 41.10 1.78
N LYS A 314 -28.11 42.20 1.39
CA LYS A 314 -27.45 43.51 1.24
C LYS A 314 -26.72 43.98 2.51
N SER A 315 -27.34 43.80 3.68
CA SER A 315 -26.71 44.20 4.95
C SER A 315 -25.54 43.30 5.33
N ALA A 316 -25.63 42.00 5.06
CA ALA A 316 -24.55 41.06 5.36
C ALA A 316 -23.37 41.26 4.39
N LEU A 317 -23.64 41.45 3.10
CA LEU A 317 -22.62 41.78 2.09
C LEU A 317 -21.84 43.05 2.43
N ALA A 318 -22.50 44.07 2.98
CA ALA A 318 -21.83 45.29 3.40
C ALA A 318 -20.87 45.09 4.59
N LYS A 319 -21.15 44.11 5.46
CA LYS A 319 -20.35 43.85 6.68
C LYS A 319 -19.28 42.78 6.49
N ASP A 320 -19.60 41.74 5.74
CA ASP A 320 -18.74 40.59 5.46
C ASP A 320 -18.86 40.17 3.99
N PRO A 321 -18.32 40.99 3.06
CA PRO A 321 -18.41 40.73 1.61
C PRO A 321 -17.67 39.46 1.19
N LEU A 322 -16.63 39.07 1.94
CA LEU A 322 -15.83 37.87 1.69
C LEU A 322 -16.42 36.61 2.34
N ASN A 323 -17.60 36.72 2.96
CA ASN A 323 -18.32 35.65 3.64
C ASN A 323 -17.45 34.89 4.66
N GLN A 324 -16.54 35.59 5.37
CA GLN A 324 -15.64 35.02 6.36
C GLN A 324 -16.39 34.27 7.48
N LEU A 325 -17.58 34.76 7.82
CA LEU A 325 -18.48 34.22 8.84
C LEU A 325 -19.37 33.07 8.34
N PHE A 326 -19.26 32.68 7.07
CA PHE A 326 -20.12 31.65 6.45
C PHE A 326 -21.62 31.92 6.67
N TRP A 327 -22.05 33.18 6.50
CA TRP A 327 -23.44 33.60 6.70
C TRP A 327 -24.35 33.22 5.51
N ARG A 328 -23.76 32.73 4.41
CA ARG A 328 -24.42 32.13 3.25
C ARG A 328 -23.57 31.02 2.66
N PHE A 329 -24.15 30.20 1.79
CA PHE A 329 -23.37 29.28 0.97
C PHE A 329 -22.68 30.06 -0.17
N ASP A 330 -21.42 29.72 -0.46
CA ASP A 330 -20.70 30.35 -1.57
C ASP A 330 -20.99 29.57 -2.87
N MET A 331 -21.30 30.30 -3.94
CA MET A 331 -21.40 29.70 -5.27
C MET A 331 -20.07 29.04 -5.63
N ARG A 332 -20.13 27.80 -6.10
CA ARG A 332 -18.96 26.97 -6.38
C ARG A 332 -18.97 26.50 -7.82
N ARG A 333 -17.89 26.77 -8.56
CA ARG A 333 -17.70 26.18 -9.89
C ARG A 333 -17.44 24.67 -9.77
N LEU A 334 -18.01 23.89 -10.67
CA LEU A 334 -17.71 22.46 -10.81
C LEU A 334 -16.23 22.27 -11.15
N GLY A 335 -15.57 21.31 -10.49
CA GLY A 335 -14.24 20.86 -10.88
C GLY A 335 -14.26 20.07 -12.19
N ALA A 336 -13.08 19.87 -12.80
CA ALA A 336 -12.90 19.12 -14.04
C ALA A 336 -13.70 17.78 -14.10
N GLU A 337 -13.55 16.94 -13.08
CA GLU A 337 -14.22 15.64 -13.00
C GLU A 337 -15.73 15.78 -12.82
N GLU A 338 -16.17 16.74 -12.01
CA GLU A 338 -17.58 17.01 -11.75
C GLU A 338 -18.28 17.52 -13.00
N LEU A 339 -17.64 18.43 -13.75
CA LEU A 339 -18.15 18.96 -15.00
C LEU A 339 -18.34 17.85 -16.02
N ARG A 340 -17.30 17.05 -16.26
CA ARG A 340 -17.37 15.92 -17.19
C ARG A 340 -18.45 14.91 -16.80
N ASP A 341 -18.50 14.52 -15.53
CA ASP A 341 -19.49 13.56 -15.03
C ASP A 341 -20.91 14.13 -15.11
N SER A 342 -21.10 15.43 -14.90
CA SER A 342 -22.40 16.12 -15.03
C SER A 342 -22.87 16.14 -16.49
N ILE A 343 -21.97 16.39 -17.44
CA ILE A 343 -22.29 16.30 -18.88
C ILE A 343 -22.77 14.89 -19.20
N LEU A 344 -22.01 13.86 -18.83
CA LEU A 344 -22.39 12.47 -19.06
C LEU A 344 -23.72 12.11 -18.41
N ALA A 345 -24.00 12.61 -17.21
CA ALA A 345 -25.25 12.36 -16.49
C ALA A 345 -26.46 13.00 -17.20
N VAL A 346 -26.34 14.28 -17.58
CA VAL A 346 -27.41 15.03 -18.25
C VAL A 346 -27.69 14.50 -19.65
N THR A 347 -26.68 14.04 -20.37
CA THR A 347 -26.86 13.44 -21.70
C THR A 347 -27.31 11.98 -21.62
N GLY A 348 -27.37 11.37 -20.42
CA GLY A 348 -27.77 9.97 -20.23
C GLY A 348 -26.70 8.94 -20.60
N GLN A 349 -25.44 9.35 -20.70
CA GLN A 349 -24.31 8.49 -21.11
C GLN A 349 -23.50 7.97 -19.91
N LEU A 350 -23.69 8.52 -18.71
CA LEU A 350 -22.88 8.17 -17.54
C LEU A 350 -22.96 6.67 -17.20
N ASN A 351 -21.81 6.01 -17.29
CA ASN A 351 -21.65 4.64 -16.82
C ASN A 351 -21.24 4.63 -15.34
N ALA A 352 -22.15 4.16 -14.47
CA ALA A 352 -21.98 4.13 -13.03
C ALA A 352 -21.18 2.91 -12.50
N LYS A 353 -20.62 2.07 -13.39
CA LYS A 353 -19.86 0.88 -13.02
C LYS A 353 -18.70 1.21 -12.07
N MET A 354 -18.76 0.61 -10.88
CA MET A 354 -17.74 0.75 -9.85
C MET A 354 -16.65 -0.34 -9.97
N PHE A 355 -15.47 -0.02 -9.41
CA PHE A 355 -14.32 -0.92 -9.30
C PHE A 355 -13.74 -1.37 -10.65
N GLY A 356 -12.73 -2.24 -10.61
CA GLY A 356 -12.02 -2.72 -11.80
C GLY A 356 -11.03 -1.69 -12.37
N PRO A 357 -10.43 -2.00 -13.52
CA PRO A 357 -9.38 -1.17 -14.12
C PRO A 357 -9.90 0.22 -14.50
N GLY A 358 -8.96 1.16 -14.56
CA GLY A 358 -9.21 2.49 -15.09
C GLY A 358 -9.53 2.47 -16.58
N VAL A 359 -10.00 3.60 -17.08
CA VAL A 359 -10.47 3.80 -18.46
C VAL A 359 -9.66 4.85 -19.18
N TYR A 360 -9.70 4.78 -20.50
CA TYR A 360 -8.98 5.66 -21.42
C TYR A 360 -9.99 6.36 -22.31
N PRO A 361 -10.47 7.57 -21.92
CA PRO A 361 -11.21 8.44 -22.83
C PRO A 361 -10.42 8.68 -24.12
N GLU A 362 -11.15 8.98 -25.19
CA GLU A 362 -10.52 9.34 -26.46
C GLU A 362 -9.72 10.64 -26.30
N ILE A 363 -8.47 10.61 -26.75
CA ILE A 363 -7.64 11.79 -26.91
C ILE A 363 -7.19 11.86 -28.37
N SER A 364 -7.02 13.07 -28.88
CA SER A 364 -6.64 13.29 -30.27
C SER A 364 -5.21 12.81 -30.54
N ASP A 365 -4.91 12.52 -31.80
CA ASP A 365 -3.59 12.01 -32.17
C ASP A 365 -2.50 13.08 -32.04
N GLU A 366 -2.86 14.36 -32.16
CA GLU A 366 -1.95 15.49 -31.89
C GLU A 366 -1.48 15.49 -30.44
N VAL A 367 -2.39 15.24 -29.49
CA VAL A 367 -2.07 15.13 -28.07
C VAL A 367 -1.19 13.92 -27.79
N LYS A 368 -1.40 12.79 -28.49
CA LYS A 368 -0.53 11.61 -28.37
C LYS A 368 0.86 11.84 -28.96
N ALA A 369 0.95 12.63 -30.03
CA ALA A 369 2.20 12.93 -30.73
C ALA A 369 3.14 13.83 -29.91
N GLY A 370 2.61 14.66 -29.01
CA GLY A 370 3.40 15.53 -28.12
C GLY A 370 4.20 14.81 -27.01
N GLN A 371 4.14 13.47 -26.94
CA GLN A 371 4.81 12.69 -25.90
C GLN A 371 6.27 12.37 -26.25
N SER A 372 7.12 12.20 -25.22
CA SER A 372 8.50 11.74 -25.40
C SER A 372 8.62 10.35 -26.05
N ASN A 373 7.58 9.50 -25.92
CA ASN A 373 7.43 8.26 -26.68
C ASN A 373 6.03 8.21 -27.30
N PRO A 374 5.84 8.79 -28.50
CA PRO A 374 4.55 8.95 -29.15
C PRO A 374 3.78 7.64 -29.27
N GLY A 375 2.48 7.67 -28.96
CA GLY A 375 1.59 6.51 -29.07
C GLY A 375 1.69 5.46 -27.94
N SER A 376 2.56 5.67 -26.95
CA SER A 376 2.73 4.72 -25.82
C SER A 376 2.07 5.20 -24.52
N GLY A 377 1.47 4.28 -23.76
CA GLY A 377 0.97 4.56 -22.39
C GLY A 377 -0.38 5.26 -22.31
N TRP A 378 -1.15 5.30 -23.40
CA TRP A 378 -2.59 5.58 -23.37
C TRP A 378 -3.33 4.45 -24.09
N GLY A 379 -4.17 3.72 -23.36
CA GLY A 379 -4.95 2.61 -23.89
C GLY A 379 -6.14 3.07 -24.72
N ASN A 380 -6.96 2.11 -25.13
CA ASN A 380 -8.23 2.37 -25.80
C ASN A 380 -9.36 1.64 -25.07
N SER A 381 -10.29 2.39 -24.50
CA SER A 381 -11.49 1.83 -23.85
C SER A 381 -12.66 1.75 -24.82
N SER A 382 -13.59 0.82 -24.57
CA SER A 382 -14.87 0.74 -25.29
C SER A 382 -15.66 2.05 -25.15
N LEU A 383 -16.63 2.32 -26.05
CA LEU A 383 -17.47 3.51 -25.94
C LEU A 383 -18.20 3.59 -24.59
N GLU A 384 -18.68 2.45 -24.09
CA GLU A 384 -19.37 2.36 -22.80
C GLU A 384 -18.42 2.64 -21.61
N ASP A 385 -17.20 2.09 -21.65
CA ASP A 385 -16.21 2.31 -20.59
C ASP A 385 -15.67 3.75 -20.60
N ARG A 386 -15.54 4.37 -21.77
CA ARG A 386 -15.14 5.78 -21.88
C ARG A 386 -16.11 6.69 -21.14
N SER A 387 -17.38 6.34 -21.03
CA SER A 387 -18.39 7.13 -20.31
C SER A 387 -18.46 6.83 -18.80
N ARG A 388 -17.48 6.10 -18.24
CA ARG A 388 -17.38 5.92 -16.79
C ARG A 388 -17.02 7.24 -16.09
N ARG A 389 -17.38 7.29 -14.79
CA ARG A 389 -17.02 8.38 -13.88
C ARG A 389 -15.54 8.74 -14.00
N SER A 390 -15.26 10.04 -13.97
CA SER A 390 -13.93 10.60 -14.21
C SER A 390 -12.87 10.12 -13.22
N VAL A 391 -13.28 9.67 -12.02
CA VAL A 391 -12.41 9.02 -11.03
C VAL A 391 -11.70 7.76 -11.54
N TYR A 392 -12.25 7.11 -12.58
CA TYR A 392 -11.65 5.94 -13.21
C TYR A 392 -10.74 6.29 -14.39
N ILE A 393 -10.64 7.56 -14.80
CA ILE A 393 -9.77 7.94 -15.91
C ILE A 393 -8.31 7.66 -15.52
N HIS A 394 -7.60 6.99 -16.42
CA HIS A 394 -6.19 6.73 -16.24
C HIS A 394 -5.41 8.05 -16.19
N VAL A 395 -4.59 8.22 -15.16
CA VAL A 395 -3.72 9.39 -15.01
C VAL A 395 -2.27 8.95 -15.25
N LYS A 396 -1.69 9.44 -16.35
CA LYS A 396 -0.26 9.37 -16.61
C LYS A 396 0.32 10.75 -16.29
N ARG A 397 1.40 10.78 -15.50
CA ARG A 397 2.04 12.04 -15.06
C ARG A 397 2.24 13.05 -16.20
N SER A 398 2.78 12.59 -17.34
CA SER A 398 3.03 13.42 -18.52
C SER A 398 1.88 13.48 -19.53
N LEU A 399 0.75 12.84 -19.27
CA LEU A 399 -0.40 12.84 -20.18
C LEU A 399 -1.71 12.78 -19.41
N VAL A 400 -2.39 13.93 -19.36
CA VAL A 400 -3.70 14.10 -18.74
C VAL A 400 -4.75 14.25 -19.83
N PHE A 401 -5.97 13.79 -19.57
CA PHE A 401 -7.11 13.98 -20.47
C PHE A 401 -7.35 15.49 -20.69
N PRO A 402 -7.31 16.02 -21.93
CA PRO A 402 -7.31 17.47 -22.19
C PRO A 402 -8.44 18.24 -21.53
N LEU A 403 -9.67 17.70 -21.53
CA LEU A 403 -10.80 18.35 -20.85
C LEU A 403 -10.54 18.54 -19.35
N LEU A 404 -9.87 17.60 -18.68
CA LEU A 404 -9.57 17.78 -17.26
C LEU A 404 -8.50 18.86 -17.08
N SER A 405 -7.45 18.83 -17.90
CA SER A 405 -6.38 19.83 -17.89
C SER A 405 -6.91 21.25 -18.06
N ASP A 406 -7.85 21.46 -18.98
CA ASP A 406 -8.45 22.77 -19.24
C ASP A 406 -9.23 23.30 -18.03
N PHE A 407 -9.82 22.42 -17.21
CA PHE A 407 -10.68 22.77 -16.07
C PHE A 407 -9.98 22.62 -14.71
N ASP A 408 -8.72 23.04 -14.67
CA ASP A 408 -7.92 23.16 -13.43
C ASP A 408 -7.78 21.83 -12.66
N PHE A 409 -7.63 20.71 -13.39
CA PHE A 409 -7.28 19.42 -12.79
C PHE A 409 -6.01 19.52 -11.94
N ALA A 410 -5.93 18.69 -10.89
CA ALA A 410 -4.78 18.71 -10.00
C ALA A 410 -3.50 18.33 -10.73
N ASP A 411 -2.45 19.12 -10.49
CA ASP A 411 -1.09 18.81 -10.95
C ASP A 411 -0.66 17.41 -10.46
N THR A 412 -0.05 16.64 -11.34
CA THR A 412 0.31 15.23 -11.10
C THR A 412 1.74 15.04 -10.60
N ASP A 413 2.51 16.14 -10.51
CA ASP A 413 3.91 16.18 -10.10
C ASP A 413 4.10 16.82 -8.71
N THR A 414 3.16 17.66 -8.29
CA THR A 414 3.24 18.45 -7.06
C THR A 414 2.05 18.22 -6.14
N SER A 415 2.20 18.58 -4.86
CA SER A 415 1.10 18.49 -3.91
C SER A 415 0.09 19.61 -4.15
N CYS A 416 -1.18 19.24 -4.37
CA CYS A 416 -2.28 20.18 -4.56
C CYS A 416 -3.11 20.31 -3.28
N ALA A 417 -2.95 21.41 -2.54
CA ALA A 417 -3.69 21.71 -1.31
C ALA A 417 -5.15 22.12 -1.57
N ALA A 418 -5.33 22.88 -2.64
CA ALA A 418 -6.57 23.44 -3.11
C ALA A 418 -6.43 23.64 -4.62
N ARG A 419 -7.47 23.33 -5.38
CA ARG A 419 -7.50 23.64 -6.81
C ARG A 419 -7.96 25.08 -6.98
N PHE A 420 -7.29 25.80 -7.86
CA PHE A 420 -7.79 27.09 -8.31
C PHE A 420 -8.97 26.85 -9.25
N ALA A 421 -9.97 27.72 -9.22
CA ALA A 421 -11.02 27.74 -10.22
C ALA A 421 -10.77 28.94 -11.12
N THR A 422 -10.18 28.72 -12.28
CA THR A 422 -9.92 29.80 -13.26
C THR A 422 -11.14 29.98 -14.15
N THR A 423 -11.37 31.21 -14.62
CA THR A 423 -12.39 31.49 -15.64
C THR A 423 -11.67 32.04 -16.85
N GLN A 424 -11.32 31.15 -17.79
CA GLN A 424 -10.53 31.51 -18.97
C GLN A 424 -11.36 31.35 -20.24
N PRO A 425 -11.25 32.28 -21.21
CA PRO A 425 -11.93 32.14 -22.50
C PRO A 425 -11.61 30.82 -23.23
N THR A 426 -10.39 30.29 -23.05
CA THR A 426 -9.95 29.01 -23.61
C THR A 426 -10.79 27.83 -23.14
N GLN A 427 -11.28 27.84 -21.90
CA GLN A 427 -12.16 26.79 -21.37
C GLN A 427 -13.52 26.79 -22.08
N ALA A 428 -14.11 27.97 -22.28
CA ALA A 428 -15.36 28.10 -23.01
C ALA A 428 -15.20 27.73 -24.51
N LEU A 429 -14.08 28.14 -25.13
CA LEU A 429 -13.76 27.76 -26.50
C LEU A 429 -13.52 26.26 -26.66
N GLY A 430 -12.84 25.62 -25.69
CA GLY A 430 -12.63 24.19 -25.65
C GLY A 430 -13.94 23.41 -25.52
N MET A 431 -14.87 23.92 -24.70
CA MET A 431 -16.22 23.36 -24.58
C MET A 431 -17.03 23.50 -25.87
N LEU A 432 -16.98 24.66 -26.53
CA LEU A 432 -17.75 24.90 -27.76
C LEU A 432 -17.23 24.09 -28.96
N ASN A 433 -15.91 24.00 -29.12
CA ASN A 433 -15.27 23.41 -30.30
C ASN A 433 -14.78 21.97 -30.08
N GLY A 434 -14.72 21.51 -28.84
CA GLY A 434 -14.20 20.20 -28.49
C GLY A 434 -15.10 19.07 -28.99
N LYS A 435 -14.48 18.03 -29.55
CA LYS A 435 -15.17 16.83 -30.04
C LYS A 435 -16.08 16.20 -28.98
N PHE A 436 -15.56 16.05 -27.76
CA PHE A 436 -16.32 15.45 -26.65
C PHE A 436 -17.67 16.15 -26.44
N LEU A 437 -17.68 17.49 -26.34
CA LEU A 437 -18.92 18.20 -26.06
C LEU A 437 -19.89 18.19 -27.23
N ASN A 438 -19.39 18.24 -28.46
CA ASN A 438 -20.22 18.15 -29.65
C ASN A 438 -20.87 16.76 -29.78
N ASP A 439 -20.12 15.69 -29.48
CA ASP A 439 -20.67 14.33 -29.42
C ASP A 439 -21.73 14.22 -28.32
N GLN A 440 -21.46 14.76 -27.12
CA GLN A 440 -22.41 14.74 -26.01
C GLN A 440 -23.66 15.58 -26.32
N ALA A 441 -23.54 16.71 -27.01
CA ALA A 441 -24.68 17.52 -27.42
C ALA A 441 -25.61 16.75 -28.39
N ALA A 442 -25.04 15.94 -29.30
CA ALA A 442 -25.80 15.06 -30.17
C ALA A 442 -26.50 13.94 -29.37
N GLU A 443 -25.81 13.31 -28.41
CA GLU A 443 -26.43 12.33 -27.50
C GLU A 443 -27.53 12.95 -26.64
N PHE A 444 -27.35 14.19 -26.19
CA PHE A 444 -28.37 14.91 -25.43
C PHE A 444 -29.61 15.16 -26.28
N ALA A 445 -29.44 15.62 -27.53
CA ALA A 445 -30.55 15.80 -28.45
C ALA A 445 -31.33 14.50 -28.72
N LYS A 446 -30.62 13.36 -28.87
CA LYS A 446 -31.24 12.04 -28.99
C LYS A 446 -32.06 11.68 -27.75
N ARG A 447 -31.52 11.93 -26.55
CA ARG A 447 -32.22 11.72 -25.28
C ARG A 447 -33.49 12.57 -25.20
N LEU A 448 -33.42 13.85 -25.56
CA LEU A 448 -34.56 14.76 -25.54
C LEU A 448 -35.68 14.31 -26.48
N ARG A 449 -35.36 13.87 -27.70
CA ARG A 449 -36.35 13.29 -28.63
C ARG A 449 -36.99 12.04 -28.06
N LYS A 450 -36.19 11.16 -27.45
CA LYS A 450 -36.67 9.92 -26.85
C LYS A 450 -37.63 10.18 -25.67
N GLU A 451 -37.33 11.14 -24.81
CA GLU A 451 -38.09 11.38 -23.58
C GLU A 451 -39.24 12.40 -23.75
N ALA A 452 -39.11 13.39 -24.63
CA ALA A 452 -40.10 14.45 -24.84
C ALA A 452 -40.85 14.36 -26.18
N GLY A 453 -40.51 13.39 -27.04
CA GLY A 453 -41.05 13.25 -28.40
C GLY A 453 -40.59 14.37 -29.33
N ASP A 454 -41.33 14.62 -30.41
CA ASP A 454 -40.95 15.56 -31.47
C ASP A 454 -41.41 17.02 -31.26
N LYS A 455 -41.91 17.36 -30.06
CA LYS A 455 -42.38 18.72 -29.74
C LYS A 455 -41.20 19.60 -29.29
N PRO A 456 -40.80 20.65 -30.04
CA PRO A 456 -39.64 21.47 -29.67
C PRO A 456 -39.77 22.12 -28.30
N GLU A 457 -40.96 22.58 -27.92
CA GLU A 457 -41.20 23.21 -26.61
C GLU A 457 -40.94 22.25 -25.45
N ALA A 458 -41.38 20.99 -25.58
CA ALA A 458 -41.16 19.96 -24.58
C ALA A 458 -39.68 19.55 -24.49
N GLN A 459 -39.00 19.46 -25.64
CA GLN A 459 -37.56 19.18 -25.70
C GLN A 459 -36.73 20.29 -25.04
N VAL A 460 -37.03 21.55 -25.34
CA VAL A 460 -36.36 22.72 -24.74
C VAL A 460 -36.58 22.77 -23.23
N ALA A 461 -37.83 22.57 -22.78
CA ALA A 461 -38.14 22.56 -21.36
C ALA A 461 -37.42 21.43 -20.61
N LEU A 462 -37.40 20.22 -21.20
CA LEU A 462 -36.68 19.08 -20.63
C LEU A 462 -35.16 19.32 -20.60
N ALA A 463 -34.59 19.95 -21.63
CA ALA A 463 -33.15 20.24 -21.68
C ALA A 463 -32.72 21.13 -20.52
N PHE A 464 -33.43 22.24 -20.29
CA PHE A 464 -33.14 23.13 -19.17
C PHE A 464 -33.38 22.45 -17.83
N ARG A 465 -34.47 21.67 -17.67
CA ARG A 465 -34.72 20.94 -16.43
C ARG A 465 -33.60 19.97 -16.08
N LEU A 466 -33.12 19.20 -17.06
CA LEU A 466 -32.04 18.24 -16.85
C LEU A 466 -30.70 18.94 -16.58
N ALA A 467 -30.39 20.01 -17.30
CA ALA A 467 -29.11 20.71 -17.18
C ALA A 467 -29.03 21.61 -15.93
N LEU A 468 -30.12 22.30 -15.59
CA LEU A 468 -30.15 23.32 -14.54
C LEU A 468 -30.80 22.81 -13.24
N SER A 469 -31.35 21.60 -13.24
CA SER A 469 -31.98 20.95 -12.07
C SER A 469 -33.15 21.72 -11.45
N HIS A 470 -33.79 22.61 -12.21
CA HIS A 470 -35.04 23.29 -11.82
C HIS A 470 -35.95 23.48 -13.04
N GLU A 471 -37.24 23.80 -12.81
CA GLU A 471 -38.15 24.10 -13.91
C GLU A 471 -37.76 25.42 -14.60
N PRO A 472 -37.65 25.45 -15.94
CA PRO A 472 -37.37 26.68 -16.66
C PRO A 472 -38.62 27.57 -16.69
N ASP A 473 -38.41 28.89 -16.61
CA ASP A 473 -39.50 29.83 -16.85
C ASP A 473 -39.89 29.86 -18.34
N LYS A 474 -41.08 30.42 -18.61
CA LYS A 474 -41.61 30.52 -19.98
C LYS A 474 -40.70 31.35 -20.89
N THR A 475 -40.00 32.35 -20.37
CA THR A 475 -39.15 33.24 -21.17
C THR A 475 -37.89 32.50 -21.61
N LEU A 476 -37.31 31.67 -20.75
CA LEU A 476 -36.16 30.83 -21.07
C LEU A 476 -36.51 29.79 -22.14
N VAL A 477 -37.67 29.13 -22.02
CA VAL A 477 -38.17 28.20 -23.06
C VAL A 477 -38.37 28.93 -24.39
N GLN A 478 -38.99 30.10 -24.40
CA GLN A 478 -39.20 30.90 -25.61
C GLN A 478 -37.88 31.36 -26.25
N ARG A 479 -36.84 31.64 -25.46
CA ARG A 479 -35.50 31.94 -25.99
C ARG A 479 -34.88 30.72 -26.67
N GLY A 480 -35.00 29.54 -26.07
CA GLY A 480 -34.53 28.28 -26.67
C GLY A 480 -35.22 27.98 -28.01
N LEU A 481 -36.55 28.14 -28.06
CA LEU A 481 -37.33 27.98 -29.29
C LEU A 481 -36.90 28.96 -30.38
N LYS A 482 -36.71 30.24 -30.05
CA LYS A 482 -36.22 31.25 -30.99
C LYS A 482 -34.82 30.93 -31.53
N LEU A 483 -33.94 30.34 -30.72
CA LEU A 483 -32.63 29.91 -31.17
C LEU A 483 -32.75 28.78 -32.19
N ILE A 484 -33.54 27.74 -31.88
CA ILE A 484 -33.77 26.60 -32.78
C ILE A 484 -34.39 27.08 -34.11
N ASP A 485 -35.40 27.95 -34.05
CA ASP A 485 -36.03 28.55 -35.24
C ASP A 485 -35.04 29.36 -36.08
N ALA A 486 -34.21 30.20 -35.46
CA ALA A 486 -33.20 30.99 -36.16
C ALA A 486 -32.14 30.09 -36.83
N LEU A 487 -31.70 29.01 -36.18
CA LEU A 487 -30.75 28.05 -36.75
C LEU A 487 -31.33 27.37 -38.01
N GLN A 488 -32.62 27.05 -38.01
CA GLN A 488 -33.28 26.45 -39.18
C GLN A 488 -33.53 27.48 -40.30
N THR A 489 -34.16 28.61 -39.96
CA THR A 489 -34.65 29.58 -40.96
C THR A 489 -33.57 30.49 -41.50
N LYS A 490 -32.60 30.93 -40.67
CA LYS A 490 -31.55 31.87 -41.07
C LYS A 490 -30.24 31.19 -41.45
N HIS A 491 -29.94 30.06 -40.82
CA HIS A 491 -28.68 29.33 -41.02
C HIS A 491 -28.86 28.02 -41.81
N GLY A 492 -30.08 27.70 -42.26
CA GLY A 492 -30.36 26.55 -43.12
C GLY A 492 -30.07 25.19 -42.49
N GLN A 493 -29.98 25.12 -41.16
CA GLN A 493 -29.69 23.87 -40.46
C GLN A 493 -30.92 22.96 -40.46
N THR A 494 -30.70 21.65 -40.50
CA THR A 494 -31.79 20.69 -40.28
C THR A 494 -32.33 20.80 -38.85
N ALA A 495 -33.55 20.33 -38.61
CA ALA A 495 -34.11 20.25 -37.26
C ALA A 495 -33.19 19.47 -36.31
N GLU A 496 -32.47 18.48 -36.83
CA GLU A 496 -31.51 17.72 -36.05
C GLU A 496 -30.28 18.56 -35.65
N GLN A 497 -29.65 19.22 -36.61
CA GLN A 497 -28.50 20.08 -36.37
C GLN A 497 -28.83 21.22 -35.42
N ALA A 498 -30.00 21.85 -35.60
CA ALA A 498 -30.45 22.95 -34.74
C ALA A 498 -30.65 22.50 -33.29
N LEU A 499 -31.22 21.31 -33.05
CA LEU A 499 -31.36 20.77 -31.69
C LEU A 499 -30.00 20.40 -31.09
N ASN A 500 -29.07 19.83 -31.86
CA ASN A 500 -27.72 19.53 -31.38
C ASN A 500 -26.99 20.81 -30.94
N GLN A 501 -27.08 21.88 -31.73
CA GLN A 501 -26.48 23.18 -31.38
C GLN A 501 -27.16 23.84 -30.16
N PHE A 502 -28.48 23.71 -30.03
CA PHE A 502 -29.18 24.12 -28.82
C PHE A 502 -28.69 23.36 -27.58
N CYS A 503 -28.54 22.03 -27.66
CA CYS A 503 -27.98 21.21 -26.60
C CYS A 503 -26.55 21.62 -26.24
N LEU A 504 -25.71 21.92 -27.24
CA LEU A 504 -24.35 22.40 -27.02
C LEU A 504 -24.34 23.73 -26.25
N MET A 505 -25.23 24.66 -26.61
CA MET A 505 -25.42 25.92 -25.88
C MET A 505 -25.85 25.68 -24.43
N VAL A 506 -26.81 24.79 -24.19
CA VAL A 506 -27.29 24.46 -22.83
C VAL A 506 -26.16 23.90 -21.96
N LEU A 507 -25.34 23.00 -22.50
CA LEU A 507 -24.16 22.44 -21.80
C LEU A 507 -23.03 23.48 -21.57
N ASN A 508 -23.12 24.66 -22.19
CA ASN A 508 -22.18 25.76 -22.06
C ASN A 508 -22.73 26.94 -21.23
N LEU A 509 -23.91 26.81 -20.63
CA LEU A 509 -24.46 27.85 -19.75
C LEU A 509 -23.57 28.02 -18.51
N ASN A 510 -23.43 29.26 -18.05
CA ASN A 510 -22.76 29.52 -16.77
C ASN A 510 -23.45 28.74 -15.65
N GLU A 511 -24.78 28.76 -15.60
CA GLU A 511 -25.56 28.05 -14.59
C GLU A 511 -25.34 26.53 -14.60
N PHE A 512 -24.93 25.94 -15.73
CA PHE A 512 -24.57 24.52 -15.79
C PHE A 512 -23.25 24.20 -15.07
N VAL A 513 -22.32 25.15 -14.98
CA VAL A 513 -20.97 24.93 -14.44
C VAL A 513 -20.78 25.44 -13.01
N TYR A 514 -21.82 26.00 -12.39
CA TYR A 514 -21.82 26.48 -11.01
C TYR A 514 -22.90 25.78 -10.18
N LEU A 515 -22.60 25.56 -8.90
CA LEU A 515 -23.54 25.15 -7.86
C LEU A 515 -23.79 26.35 -6.95
N ASP A 516 -25.05 26.60 -6.62
CA ASP A 516 -25.49 27.65 -5.69
C ASP A 516 -26.40 27.13 -4.57
#